data_AF-A0A1S8TWD1-F1
#
_entry.id   AF-A0A1S8TWD1-F1
#
_cell.length_a   1.000
_cell.length_b   1.000
_cell.length_c   1.000
_cell.angle_alpha   90.00
_cell.angle_beta   90.00
_cell.angle_gamma   90.00
#
_symmetry.space_group_name_H-M   'P 1'
#
loop_
_entity.id
_entity.type
_entity.pdbx_description
1 polymer ?
#
loop_
_entity_poly.entity_id
_entity_poly.type
_entity_poly.pdbx_seq_one_letter_code
_entity_poly.pdbx_strand_id
1 'polypeptide(L)'
;MKKLISMLLCSLMVFVLVGCGSATKGLEGKWKRTDSGALNGMIINVVKTNEGYQATIAELTDNMKKVGYNANDVKWKEVKELSKDTWEYKDLAKTITGETKWYDMNMKFDENSKDTLKATDVASNSESGSVQTWERVK
;
A
#
# COMPACT_ATOMS: atom_id res chain seq x y z
N MET A 1 53.29 10.84 -34.02
CA MET A 1 52.12 9.99 -34.35
C MET A 1 51.74 9.19 -33.11
N LYS A 2 50.97 9.78 -32.19
CA LYS A 2 49.52 9.53 -32.03
C LYS A 2 49.17 8.03 -32.01
N LYS A 3 49.43 7.36 -30.88
CA LYS A 3 48.74 6.15 -30.43
C LYS A 3 48.04 6.55 -29.12
N LEU A 4 46.91 7.26 -29.10
CA LEU A 4 45.57 6.76 -29.50
C LEU A 4 45.49 5.25 -29.27
N ILE A 5 45.32 4.85 -28.02
CA ILE A 5 44.25 3.98 -27.49
C ILE A 5 44.44 3.97 -25.96
N SER A 6 44.35 5.17 -25.38
CA SER A 6 44.21 5.42 -23.94
C SER A 6 42.72 5.45 -23.57
N MET A 7 41.93 4.54 -24.15
CA MET A 7 40.47 4.66 -24.12
C MET A 7 39.76 3.31 -24.31
N LEU A 8 40.26 2.27 -23.64
CA LEU A 8 39.46 1.06 -23.37
C LEU A 8 39.50 0.74 -21.86
N LEU A 9 39.62 1.80 -21.07
CA LEU A 9 39.55 1.82 -19.61
C LEU A 9 38.31 2.63 -19.22
N CYS A 10 37.18 2.37 -19.86
CA CYS A 10 35.87 2.93 -19.53
C CYS A 10 34.84 2.24 -20.43
N SER A 11 33.73 1.79 -19.86
CA SER A 11 32.52 1.42 -20.61
C SER A 11 32.46 0.02 -21.21
N LEU A 12 32.68 -1.02 -20.41
CA LEU A 12 31.96 -2.26 -20.62
C LEU A 12 31.34 -2.73 -19.30
N MET A 13 30.08 -2.33 -19.14
CA MET A 13 29.02 -3.16 -18.57
C MET A 13 29.11 -3.37 -17.05
N VAL A 14 28.67 -2.43 -16.22
CA VAL A 14 27.25 -2.02 -16.05
C VAL A 14 26.39 -3.26 -15.78
N PHE A 15 26.00 -3.39 -14.50
CA PHE A 15 24.83 -4.10 -14.00
C PHE A 15 24.94 -5.62 -13.86
N VAL A 16 25.78 -6.05 -12.92
CA VAL A 16 25.33 -7.12 -12.02
C VAL A 16 24.83 -6.44 -10.74
N LEU A 17 23.76 -5.65 -10.86
CA LEU A 17 22.87 -5.46 -9.74
C LEU A 17 22.24 -6.82 -9.52
N VAL A 18 22.90 -7.60 -8.66
CA VAL A 18 22.28 -8.71 -7.95
C VAL A 18 20.99 -8.13 -7.39
N GLY A 19 19.89 -8.44 -8.07
CA GLY A 19 18.55 -8.17 -7.60
C GLY A 19 18.45 -8.90 -6.27
N CYS A 20 18.73 -8.17 -5.20
CA CYS A 20 18.42 -8.56 -3.86
C CYS A 20 16.90 -8.67 -3.85
N GLY A 21 16.40 -9.86 -4.17
CA GLY A 21 15.06 -10.31 -3.84
C GLY A 21 14.96 -10.40 -2.31
N SER A 22 15.14 -9.26 -1.65
CA SER A 22 14.66 -9.06 -0.31
C SER A 22 13.15 -9.10 -0.47
N ALA A 23 12.55 -10.26 -0.18
CA ALA A 23 11.12 -10.39 0.04
C ALA A 23 10.68 -9.13 0.79
N THR A 24 9.85 -8.31 0.15
CA THR A 24 9.44 -6.99 0.65
C THR A 24 8.94 -7.17 2.08
N LYS A 25 9.78 -6.81 3.05
CA LYS A 25 9.45 -6.91 4.48
C LYS A 25 8.46 -5.82 4.91
N GLY A 26 8.05 -4.94 4.00
CA GLY A 26 7.20 -3.79 4.26
C GLY A 26 5.87 -3.81 3.50
N LEU A 27 5.14 -2.71 3.69
CA LEU A 27 3.82 -2.50 3.12
C LEU A 27 3.86 -2.19 1.62
N GLU A 28 5.03 -1.89 1.04
CA GLU A 28 5.15 -1.50 -0.36
C GLU A 28 4.58 -2.56 -1.31
N GLY A 29 3.93 -2.08 -2.37
CA GLY A 29 3.33 -2.91 -3.41
C GLY A 29 1.82 -2.79 -3.49
N LYS A 30 1.21 -3.71 -4.24
CA LYS A 30 -0.23 -3.71 -4.49
C LYS A 30 -0.98 -4.60 -3.52
N TRP A 31 -2.14 -4.13 -3.08
CA TRP A 31 -3.00 -4.81 -2.12
C TRP A 31 -4.44 -4.79 -2.60
N LYS A 32 -5.10 -5.94 -2.55
CA LYS A 32 -6.51 -6.11 -2.88
C LYS A 32 -7.32 -6.29 -1.60
N ARG A 33 -8.39 -5.52 -1.44
CA ARG A 33 -9.34 -5.72 -0.35
C ARG A 33 -10.18 -6.97 -0.59
N THR A 34 -10.23 -7.88 0.38
CA THR A 34 -10.90 -9.19 0.24
C THR A 34 -11.95 -9.47 1.30
N ASP A 35 -12.19 -8.58 2.27
CA ASP A 35 -13.34 -8.69 3.17
C ASP A 35 -14.68 -8.52 2.44
N SER A 36 -15.78 -8.96 3.05
CA SER A 36 -17.12 -8.96 2.46
C SER A 36 -17.80 -7.58 2.39
N GLY A 37 -17.08 -6.48 2.66
CA GLY A 37 -17.61 -5.13 2.62
C GLY A 37 -17.89 -4.60 1.22
N ALA A 38 -18.56 -3.45 1.12
CA ALA A 38 -18.89 -2.79 -0.15
C ALA A 38 -17.65 -2.40 -0.99
N LEU A 39 -16.47 -2.37 -0.36
CA LEU A 39 -15.19 -2.07 -1.01
C LEU A 39 -14.37 -3.34 -1.33
N ASN A 40 -14.98 -4.53 -1.31
CA ASN A 40 -14.34 -5.76 -1.79
C ASN A 40 -13.86 -5.59 -3.24
N GLY A 41 -12.64 -6.05 -3.51
CA GLY A 41 -12.03 -5.99 -4.84
C GLY A 41 -11.29 -4.70 -5.16
N MET A 42 -11.30 -3.69 -4.28
CA MET A 42 -10.48 -2.49 -4.44
C MET A 42 -9.00 -2.88 -4.44
N ILE A 43 -8.23 -2.35 -5.39
CA ILE A 43 -6.76 -2.51 -5.39
C ILE A 43 -6.13 -1.15 -5.11
N ILE A 44 -5.23 -1.13 -4.14
CA ILE A 44 -4.41 0.02 -3.80
C ILE A 44 -2.94 -0.27 -4.12
N ASN A 45 -2.18 0.78 -4.40
CA ASN A 45 -0.73 0.73 -4.51
C ASN A 45 -0.10 1.52 -3.37
N VAL A 46 0.70 0.85 -2.55
CA VAL A 46 1.39 1.42 -1.40
C VAL A 46 2.82 1.74 -1.77
N VAL A 47 3.26 2.95 -1.45
CA VAL A 47 4.63 3.43 -1.64
C VAL A 47 5.19 3.96 -0.33
N LYS A 48 6.50 3.78 -0.14
CA LYS A 48 7.23 4.39 0.96
C LYS A 48 7.48 5.87 0.66
N THR A 49 7.28 6.71 1.68
CA THR A 49 7.56 8.15 1.65
C THR A 49 8.61 8.48 2.71
N ASN A 50 9.05 9.74 2.75
CA ASN A 50 9.95 10.20 3.82
C ASN A 50 9.28 10.17 5.21
N GLU A 51 7.95 10.15 5.26
CA GLU A 51 7.16 10.24 6.50
C GLU A 51 6.52 8.90 6.91
N GLY A 52 6.78 7.82 6.17
CA GLY A 52 6.17 6.51 6.38
C GLY A 52 5.72 5.88 5.06
N TYR A 53 4.43 5.59 4.93
CA TYR A 53 3.83 5.07 3.71
C TYR A 53 2.58 5.86 3.29
N GLN A 54 2.21 5.74 2.02
CA GLN A 54 0.95 6.24 1.47
C GLN A 54 0.41 5.22 0.47
N ALA A 55 -0.92 5.06 0.42
CA ALA A 55 -1.58 4.21 -0.55
C ALA A 55 -2.53 5.01 -1.45
N THR A 56 -2.46 4.77 -2.75
CA THR A 56 -3.40 5.31 -3.74
C THR A 56 -4.23 4.20 -4.35
N ILE A 57 -5.48 4.50 -4.71
CA ILE A 57 -6.35 3.56 -5.39
C ILE A 57 -5.83 3.32 -6.81
N ALA A 58 -5.47 2.08 -7.11
CA ALA A 58 -5.03 1.65 -8.43
C ALA A 58 -6.21 1.15 -9.28
N GLU A 59 -7.11 0.35 -8.69
CA GLU A 59 -8.25 -0.23 -9.39
C GLU A 59 -9.52 -0.21 -8.54
N LEU A 60 -10.66 -0.03 -9.22
CA LEU A 60 -11.99 0.13 -8.63
C LEU A 60 -13.00 -0.75 -9.35
N THR A 61 -13.96 -1.29 -8.59
CA THR A 61 -15.19 -1.82 -9.16
C THR A 61 -16.14 -0.69 -9.54
N ASP A 62 -17.10 -0.95 -10.43
CA ASP A 62 -18.06 0.08 -10.84
C ASP A 62 -18.95 0.58 -9.70
N ASN A 63 -19.22 -0.26 -8.70
CA ASN A 63 -19.97 0.14 -7.52
C ASN A 63 -19.21 1.18 -6.69
N MET A 64 -17.89 1.07 -6.59
CA MET A 64 -17.08 2.05 -5.85
C MET A 64 -17.06 3.41 -6.55
N LYS A 65 -17.02 3.42 -7.89
CA LYS A 65 -17.10 4.65 -8.68
C LYS A 65 -18.43 5.38 -8.44
N LYS A 66 -19.54 4.63 -8.36
CA LYS A 66 -20.88 5.18 -8.07
C LYS A 66 -20.98 5.85 -6.69
N VAL A 67 -20.18 5.41 -5.72
CA VAL A 67 -20.13 6.02 -4.39
C VAL A 67 -19.02 7.09 -4.26
N GLY A 68 -18.42 7.51 -5.38
CA GLY A 68 -17.56 8.69 -5.46
C GLY A 68 -16.05 8.42 -5.37
N TYR A 69 -15.61 7.16 -5.35
CA TYR A 69 -14.19 6.84 -5.44
C TYR A 69 -13.66 6.99 -6.86
N ASN A 70 -12.43 7.48 -6.97
CA ASN A 70 -11.71 7.62 -8.23
C ASN A 70 -10.37 6.89 -8.17
N ALA A 71 -9.88 6.49 -9.34
CA ALA A 71 -8.50 6.05 -9.47
C ALA A 71 -7.57 7.20 -9.04
N ASN A 72 -6.45 6.84 -8.42
CA ASN A 72 -5.46 7.74 -7.82
C ASN A 72 -5.91 8.53 -6.58
N ASP A 73 -7.14 8.35 -6.09
CA ASP A 73 -7.50 8.84 -4.76
C ASP A 73 -6.52 8.27 -3.72
N VAL A 74 -6.09 9.10 -2.77
CA VAL A 74 -5.31 8.60 -1.62
C VAL A 74 -6.26 7.80 -0.74
N LYS A 75 -6.06 6.47 -0.66
CA LYS A 75 -6.87 5.60 0.20
C LYS A 75 -6.35 5.62 1.62
N TRP A 76 -5.03 5.50 1.79
CA TRP A 76 -4.35 5.51 3.08
C TRP A 76 -3.33 6.63 3.12
N LYS A 77 -3.39 7.46 4.15
CA LYS A 77 -2.40 8.51 4.39
C LYS A 77 -1.86 8.45 5.80
N GLU A 78 -0.73 9.12 6.01
CA GLU A 78 -0.07 9.22 7.31
C GLU A 78 0.20 7.84 7.91
N VAL A 79 0.54 6.85 7.08
CA VAL A 79 0.77 5.46 7.53
C VAL A 79 2.11 5.42 8.26
N LYS A 80 2.09 5.17 9.56
CA LYS A 80 3.26 5.19 10.44
C LYS A 80 3.33 3.90 11.25
N GLU A 81 4.55 3.42 11.47
CA GLU A 81 4.75 2.23 12.31
C GLU A 81 4.52 2.64 13.78
N LEU A 82 3.54 2.01 14.42
CA LEU A 82 3.21 2.22 15.82
C LEU A 82 4.05 1.30 16.72
N SER A 83 4.20 0.05 16.29
CA SER A 83 5.08 -0.95 16.91
C SER A 83 5.47 -1.99 15.87
N LYS A 84 6.31 -2.96 16.26
CA LYS A 84 6.78 -4.00 15.33
C LYS A 84 5.61 -4.64 14.58
N ASP A 85 5.67 -4.57 13.24
CA ASP A 85 4.68 -5.13 12.32
C ASP A 85 3.24 -4.59 12.50
N THR A 86 3.09 -3.41 13.11
CA THR A 86 1.81 -2.72 13.34
C THR A 86 1.90 -1.26 12.92
N TRP A 87 0.95 -0.80 12.11
CA TRP A 87 0.90 0.56 11.61
C TRP A 87 -0.42 1.24 11.96
N GLU A 88 -0.35 2.52 12.28
CA GLU A 88 -1.49 3.42 12.36
C GLU A 88 -1.61 4.21 11.04
N TYR A 89 -2.82 4.53 10.63
CA TYR A 89 -3.06 5.29 9.39
C TYR A 89 -4.46 5.89 9.35
N LYS A 90 -4.69 6.80 8.39
CA LYS A 90 -6.01 7.33 8.07
C LYS A 90 -6.57 6.70 6.82
N ASP A 91 -7.77 6.12 6.93
CA ASP A 91 -8.50 5.44 5.86
C ASP A 91 -9.57 6.33 5.24
N LEU A 92 -9.53 6.50 3.91
CA LEU A 92 -10.50 7.29 3.17
C LEU A 92 -11.85 6.57 3.07
N ALA A 93 -12.90 7.20 3.56
CA ALA A 93 -14.29 6.84 3.29
C ALA A 93 -14.99 7.91 2.45
N LYS A 94 -15.83 7.47 1.51
CA LYS A 94 -16.69 8.35 0.73
C LYS A 94 -18.14 7.92 0.84
N THR A 95 -19.03 8.90 0.95
CA THR A 95 -20.48 8.68 0.90
C THR A 95 -21.01 8.87 -0.52
N ILE A 96 -22.20 8.35 -0.80
CA ILE A 96 -22.91 8.59 -2.06
C ILE A 96 -23.18 10.07 -2.33
N THR A 97 -23.16 10.92 -1.30
CA THR A 97 -23.34 12.37 -1.40
C THR A 97 -22.03 13.11 -1.72
N GLY A 98 -20.92 12.39 -1.89
CA GLY A 98 -19.61 12.96 -2.21
C GLY A 98 -18.84 13.47 -0.99
N GLU A 99 -19.35 13.28 0.23
CA GLU A 99 -18.61 13.63 1.43
C GLU A 99 -17.42 12.70 1.62
N THR A 100 -16.28 13.30 1.95
CA THR A 100 -15.05 12.58 2.29
C THR A 100 -14.87 12.59 3.80
N LYS A 101 -14.66 11.40 4.38
CA LYS A 101 -14.31 11.20 5.79
C LYS A 101 -13.01 10.41 5.89
N TRP A 102 -12.28 10.63 6.98
CA TRP A 102 -11.05 9.90 7.29
C TRP A 102 -11.23 9.22 8.64
N TYR A 103 -10.91 7.93 8.69
CA TYR A 103 -10.98 7.12 9.91
C TYR A 103 -9.59 6.72 10.36
N ASP A 104 -9.30 6.87 11.65
CA ASP A 104 -8.05 6.39 12.22
C ASP A 104 -8.14 4.87 12.40
N MET A 105 -7.19 4.16 11.82
CA MET A 105 -7.16 2.71 11.73
C MET A 105 -5.79 2.18 12.12
N ASN A 106 -5.76 0.98 12.67
CA ASN A 106 -4.54 0.19 12.84
C ASN A 106 -4.54 -0.96 11.83
N MET A 107 -3.37 -1.33 11.33
CA MET A 107 -3.19 -2.56 10.53
C MET A 107 -2.00 -3.36 11.02
N LYS A 108 -2.08 -4.67 10.85
CA LYS A 108 -0.98 -5.61 11.10
C LYS A 108 -0.96 -6.71 10.05
N PHE A 109 0.20 -7.32 9.84
CA PHE A 109 0.27 -8.56 9.07
C PHE A 109 -0.45 -9.70 9.80
N ASP A 110 -1.03 -10.62 9.04
CA ASP A 110 -1.47 -11.88 9.60
C ASP A 110 -0.26 -12.68 10.08
N GLU A 111 -0.37 -13.29 11.27
CA GLU A 111 0.73 -14.04 11.88
C GLU A 111 1.22 -15.21 11.02
N ASN A 112 0.36 -15.72 10.15
CA ASN A 112 0.65 -16.85 9.26
C ASN A 112 0.99 -16.41 7.83
N SER A 113 0.84 -15.12 7.49
CA SER A 113 0.99 -14.64 6.12
C SER A 113 1.42 -13.17 6.06
N LYS A 114 2.61 -12.93 5.48
CA LYS A 114 3.09 -11.57 5.11
C LYS A 114 2.43 -11.00 3.86
N ASP A 115 1.61 -11.81 3.20
CA ASP A 115 0.80 -11.42 2.05
C ASP A 115 -0.63 -11.07 2.46
N THR A 116 -0.91 -11.01 3.77
CA THR A 116 -2.23 -10.68 4.30
C THR A 116 -2.11 -9.61 5.38
N LEU A 117 -2.86 -8.52 5.23
CA LEU A 117 -3.02 -7.47 6.23
C LEU A 117 -4.43 -7.51 6.80
N LYS A 118 -4.53 -7.29 8.12
CA LYS A 118 -5.79 -7.08 8.83
C LYS A 118 -5.79 -5.68 9.42
N ALA A 119 -6.82 -4.91 9.11
CA ALA A 119 -6.99 -3.57 9.63
C ALA A 119 -8.26 -3.45 10.47
N THR A 120 -8.19 -2.65 11.54
CA THR A 120 -9.25 -2.44 12.53
C THR A 120 -9.30 -0.97 12.94
N ASP A 121 -10.51 -0.46 13.21
CA ASP A 121 -10.72 0.92 13.65
C ASP A 121 -10.15 1.15 15.05
N VAL A 122 -9.48 2.30 15.24
CA VAL A 122 -8.86 2.69 16.52
C VAL A 122 -9.91 3.09 17.56
N ALA A 123 -11.04 3.67 17.14
CA ALA A 123 -12.10 4.11 18.05
C ALA A 123 -12.91 2.93 18.63
N SER A 124 -12.85 1.76 18.02
CA SER A 124 -13.55 0.55 18.47
C SER A 124 -12.78 -0.22 19.55
N ASN A 125 -12.65 0.37 20.73
CA ASN A 125 -12.09 -0.28 21.93
C ASN A 125 -13.01 -1.35 22.58
N SER A 126 -13.93 -2.01 21.86
CA SER A 126 -14.68 -3.21 22.32
C SER A 126 -15.89 -3.63 21.45
N GLU A 127 -16.34 -2.85 20.48
CA GLU A 127 -17.44 -3.23 19.59
C GLU A 127 -16.90 -3.44 18.19
N SER A 128 -17.15 -4.60 17.57
CA SER A 128 -16.74 -5.02 16.23
C SER A 128 -16.58 -3.86 15.23
N GLY A 129 -15.42 -3.21 15.23
CA GLY A 129 -15.07 -2.16 14.28
C GLY A 129 -15.04 -2.75 12.88
N SER A 130 -15.06 -1.89 11.86
CA SER A 130 -14.95 -2.36 10.48
C SER A 130 -13.62 -3.09 10.27
N VAL A 131 -13.64 -4.42 10.27
CA VAL A 131 -12.46 -5.24 9.98
C VAL A 131 -12.27 -5.26 8.47
N GLN A 132 -11.09 -4.87 8.02
CA GLN A 132 -10.71 -4.94 6.61
C GLN A 132 -9.63 -6.02 6.45
N THR A 133 -9.75 -6.81 5.39
CA THR A 133 -8.73 -7.80 5.02
C THR A 133 -8.16 -7.41 3.67
N TRP A 134 -6.83 -7.38 3.57
CA TRP A 134 -6.14 -7.06 2.35
C TRP A 134 -5.13 -8.14 2.00
N GLU A 135 -5.11 -8.55 0.74
CA GLU A 135 -4.18 -9.55 0.22
C GLU A 135 -3.23 -8.91 -0.79
N ARG A 136 -1.96 -9.30 -0.72
CA ARG A 136 -0.95 -8.82 -1.65
C ARG A 136 -1.26 -9.34 -3.05
N VAL A 137 -1.22 -8.44 -4.03
CA VAL A 137 -1.34 -8.79 -5.45
C VAL A 137 0.06 -9.21 -5.94
N LYS A 138 0.17 -10.44 -6.46
CA LYS A 138 1.41 -11.02 -6.99
C LYS A 138 1.61 -10.66 -8.46
#